data_AF-A0A561CMI3-F1
#
_entry.id   AF-A0A561CMI3-F1
#
_cell.length_a   1.000
_cell.length_b   1.000
_cell.length_c   1.000
_cell.angle_alpha   90.00
_cell.angle_beta   90.00
_cell.angle_gamma   90.00
#
_symmetry.space_group_name_H-M   'P 1'
#
loop_
_entity.id
_entity.type
_entity.pdbx_description
1 polymer ?
#
loop_
_entity_poly.entity_id
_entity_poly.type
_entity_poly.pdbx_seq_one_letter_code
_entity_poly.pdbx_strand_id
1 'polypeptide(L)'
;MFLSPMLLHKSDHPFDDDSYITELKLDGFRTIWTKFNDKVRVYTRHNNEITSKFPELVNLPIPNGTVLDGEIIVTDNQGRPDFEATMERFLSNKSKENGFKDISTRETA
;
A
#
# COMPACT_ATOMS: atom_id res chain seq x y z
N MET A 1 9.60 -11.54 6.00
CA MET A 1 10.40 -11.14 7.17
C MET A 1 10.10 -9.67 7.41
N PHE A 2 9.96 -9.21 8.65
CA PHE A 2 9.82 -7.78 8.89
C PHE A 2 11.19 -7.14 9.13
N LEU A 3 11.41 -5.97 8.54
CA LEU A 3 12.54 -5.09 8.82
C LEU A 3 12.00 -3.75 9.27
N SER A 4 12.48 -3.25 10.41
CA SER A 4 12.06 -1.93 10.90
C SER A 4 12.49 -0.84 9.90
N PRO A 5 11.58 0.08 9.52
CA PRO A 5 11.92 1.16 8.59
C PRO A 5 12.92 2.13 9.20
N MET A 6 13.78 2.69 8.35
CA MET A 6 14.61 3.84 8.70
C MET A 6 13.71 5.06 8.96
N LEU A 7 14.01 5.85 9.99
CA LEU A 7 13.25 7.04 10.32
C LEU A 7 13.91 8.29 9.74
N LEU A 8 13.07 9.20 9.25
CA LEU A 8 13.50 10.49 8.74
C LEU A 8 13.92 11.41 9.89
N HIS A 9 15.02 12.14 9.70
CA HIS A 9 15.38 13.27 10.55
C HIS A 9 14.81 14.56 9.94
N LYS A 10 14.19 15.42 10.77
CA LYS A 10 13.62 16.69 10.31
C LYS A 10 14.74 17.66 9.94
N SER A 11 14.56 18.38 8.83
CA SER A 11 15.31 19.60 8.53
C SER A 11 14.40 20.81 8.75
N ASP A 12 14.96 21.91 9.26
CA ASP A 12 14.21 23.17 9.45
C ASP A 12 14.23 24.07 8.21
N HIS A 13 15.13 23.81 7.26
CA HIS A 13 15.27 24.58 6.02
C HIS A 13 15.40 23.67 4.81
N PRO A 14 14.86 24.07 3.64
CA PRO A 14 15.16 23.39 2.39
C PRO A 14 16.64 23.55 2.06
N PHE A 15 17.20 22.54 1.40
CA PHE A 15 18.58 22.54 0.93
C PHE A 15 18.59 22.16 -0.56
N ASP A 16 19.64 22.60 -1.24
CA ASP A 16 19.93 22.28 -2.64
C ASP A 16 21.40 21.88 -2.69
N ASP A 17 21.66 20.58 -2.60
CA ASP A 17 22.99 20.00 -2.40
C ASP A 17 23.09 18.68 -3.18
N ASP A 18 24.04 18.62 -4.11
CA ASP A 18 24.28 17.50 -5.01
C ASP A 18 24.70 16.20 -4.29
N SER A 19 25.06 16.27 -3.02
CA SER A 19 25.34 15.07 -2.21
C SER A 19 24.08 14.32 -1.76
N TYR A 20 22.89 14.86 -2.03
CA TYR A 20 21.62 14.27 -1.65
C TYR A 20 20.78 13.84 -2.85
N ILE A 21 20.09 12.71 -2.70
CA ILE A 21 18.98 12.31 -3.57
C ILE A 21 17.69 12.73 -2.87
N THR A 22 16.78 13.36 -3.62
CA THR A 22 15.48 13.80 -3.10
C THR A 22 14.34 12.99 -3.71
N GLU A 23 13.37 12.64 -2.87
CA GLU A 23 12.13 12.00 -3.27
C GLU A 23 10.95 12.81 -2.74
N LEU A 24 9.81 12.74 -3.43
CA LEU A 24 8.59 13.38 -2.96
C LEU A 24 8.16 12.76 -1.63
N LYS A 25 7.97 13.59 -0.61
CA LYS A 25 7.34 13.16 0.64
C LYS A 25 5.85 12.97 0.40
N LEU A 26 5.45 11.72 0.23
CA LEU A 26 4.06 11.32 0.11
C LEU A 26 3.44 11.09 1.49
N ASP A 27 2.21 11.57 1.68
CA ASP A 27 1.41 11.28 2.87
C ASP A 27 0.48 10.09 2.58
N GLY A 28 0.82 8.93 3.13
CA GLY A 28 0.08 7.70 2.90
C GLY A 28 0.31 6.67 3.99
N PHE A 29 0.47 5.41 3.57
CA PHE A 29 0.70 4.29 4.46
C PHE A 29 2.07 3.62 4.25
N ARG A 30 3.04 3.97 5.13
CA ARG A 30 4.37 3.35 5.12
C ARG A 30 4.32 1.85 5.30
N THR A 31 4.87 1.15 4.32
CA THR A 31 4.72 -0.29 4.13
C THR A 31 6.06 -0.95 3.85
N ILE A 32 6.29 -2.08 4.52
CA ILE A 32 7.38 -2.99 4.21
C ILE A 32 6.80 -4.18 3.45
N TRP A 33 7.14 -4.29 2.16
CA TRP A 33 6.77 -5.42 1.32
C TRP A 33 7.94 -6.38 1.22
N THR A 34 7.71 -7.68 1.39
CA THR A 34 8.77 -8.70 1.31
C THR A 34 8.33 -9.89 0.49
N LYS A 35 9.25 -10.49 -0.26
CA LYS A 35 9.04 -11.78 -0.94
C LYS A 35 10.18 -12.74 -0.64
N PHE A 36 9.86 -13.81 0.06
CA PHE A 36 10.79 -14.89 0.39
C PHE A 36 10.08 -16.24 0.25
N ASN A 37 10.78 -17.23 -0.32
CA ASN A 37 10.23 -18.56 -0.65
C ASN A 37 8.92 -18.46 -1.43
N ASP A 38 8.88 -17.55 -2.42
CA ASP A 38 7.71 -17.23 -3.24
C ASP A 38 6.47 -16.75 -2.47
N LYS A 39 6.65 -16.40 -1.19
CA LYS A 39 5.59 -15.87 -0.34
C LYS A 39 5.78 -14.38 -0.14
N VAL A 40 4.79 -13.63 -0.61
CA VAL A 40 4.69 -12.20 -0.33
C VAL A 40 4.12 -11.98 1.06
N ARG A 41 4.69 -11.01 1.79
CA ARG A 41 4.12 -10.47 3.02
C ARG A 41 4.26 -8.97 3.05
N VAL A 42 3.22 -8.31 3.52
CA VAL A 42 3.13 -6.85 3.59
C VAL A 42 2.95 -6.46 5.05
N TYR A 43 3.76 -5.53 5.54
CA TYR A 43 3.75 -5.09 6.92
C TYR A 43 3.59 -3.59 7.02
N THR A 44 2.92 -3.15 8.09
CA THR A 44 2.91 -1.75 8.51
C THR A 44 4.26 -1.36 9.11
N ARG A 45 4.51 -0.05 9.27
CA ARG A 45 5.68 0.46 10.01
C ARG A 45 5.82 -0.08 11.44
N HIS A 46 4.75 -0.61 12.03
CA HIS A 46 4.69 -1.15 13.40
C HIS A 46 4.67 -2.68 13.43
N ASN A 47 5.12 -3.35 12.36
CA ASN A 47 5.19 -4.81 12.25
C ASN A 47 3.83 -5.53 12.31
N ASN A 48 2.74 -4.87 11.90
CA ASN A 48 1.47 -5.57 11.72
C ASN A 48 1.42 -6.16 10.31
N GLU A 49 1.20 -7.46 10.17
CA GLU A 49 1.06 -8.08 8.85
C GLU A 49 -0.33 -7.76 8.27
N ILE A 50 -0.36 -7.14 7.09
CA ILE A 50 -1.55 -6.63 6.39
C ILE A 50 -1.71 -7.24 4.99
N THR A 51 -1.00 -8.33 4.69
CA THR A 51 -0.97 -9.00 3.37
C THR A 51 -2.37 -9.24 2.81
N SER A 52 -3.32 -9.70 3.63
CA SER A 52 -4.69 -10.00 3.20
C SER A 52 -5.53 -8.78 2.82
N LYS A 53 -5.16 -7.57 3.29
CA LYS A 53 -5.81 -6.31 2.93
C LYS A 53 -5.43 -5.81 1.55
N PHE A 54 -4.34 -6.30 0.99
CA PHE A 54 -3.78 -5.84 -0.29
C PHE A 54 -3.49 -7.02 -1.22
N PRO A 55 -4.51 -7.78 -1.65
CA PRO A 55 -4.33 -8.90 -2.59
C PRO A 55 -3.65 -8.49 -3.90
N GLU A 56 -3.83 -7.24 -4.35
CA GLU A 56 -3.19 -6.66 -5.52
C GLU A 56 -1.65 -6.62 -5.42
N LEU A 57 -1.09 -6.62 -4.21
CA LEU A 57 0.36 -6.58 -3.98
C LEU A 57 1.00 -7.97 -3.95
N VAL A 58 0.22 -9.06 -4.00
CA VAL A 58 0.73 -10.44 -3.86
C VAL A 58 1.32 -10.98 -5.16
N ASN A 59 0.83 -10.53 -6.31
CA ASN A 59 1.18 -11.09 -7.63
C ASN A 59 2.14 -10.20 -8.45
N LEU A 60 2.90 -9.34 -7.79
CA LEU A 60 3.85 -8.46 -8.47
C LEU A 60 5.05 -9.27 -9.02
N PRO A 61 5.56 -8.93 -10.22
CA PRO A 61 6.69 -9.62 -10.86
C PRO A 61 8.04 -9.18 -10.26
N ILE A 62 8.14 -9.17 -8.93
CA ILE A 62 9.34 -8.81 -8.18
C ILE A 62 10.10 -10.10 -7.81
N PRO A 63 11.44 -10.14 -7.91
CA PRO A 63 12.23 -11.32 -7.56
C PRO A 63 12.05 -11.82 -6.12
N ASN A 64 12.32 -13.10 -5.91
CA ASN A 64 12.40 -13.67 -4.57
C ASN A 64 13.67 -13.18 -3.87
N GLY A 65 13.60 -12.95 -2.55
CA GLY A 65 14.68 -12.35 -1.76
C GLY A 65 14.62 -10.83 -1.65
N THR A 66 13.55 -10.19 -2.14
CA THR A 66 13.41 -8.73 -2.13
C THR A 66 12.67 -8.21 -0.89
N VAL A 67 13.14 -7.08 -0.37
CA VAL A 67 12.43 -6.22 0.58
C VAL A 67 12.30 -4.84 -0.04
N LEU A 68 11.09 -4.27 -0.02
CA LEU A 68 10.82 -2.90 -0.42
C LEU A 68 10.25 -2.14 0.78
N ASP A 69 10.77 -0.92 0.97
CA ASP A 69 10.25 0.05 1.92
C ASP A 69 9.68 1.22 1.13
N GLY A 70 8.38 1.51 1.28
CA GLY A 70 7.71 2.49 0.46
C GLY A 70 6.37 2.93 1.03
N GLU A 71 5.71 3.83 0.32
CA GLU A 71 4.43 4.41 0.71
C GLU A 71 3.32 3.88 -0.19
N ILE A 72 2.25 3.34 0.41
CA ILE A 72 1.00 3.09 -0.33
C ILE A 72 0.18 4.38 -0.31
N ILE A 73 -0.23 4.84 -1.49
CA ILE A 73 -1.12 5.98 -1.68
C ILE A 73 -2.25 5.62 -2.64
N VAL A 74 -3.36 6.34 -2.50
CA VAL A 74 -4.40 6.47 -3.52
C VAL A 74 -4.20 7.81 -4.22
N THR A 75 -4.37 7.84 -5.54
CA THR A 75 -4.28 9.07 -6.32
C THR A 75 -5.63 9.45 -6.90
N ASP A 76 -5.88 10.75 -7.04
CA ASP A 76 -7.02 11.27 -7.80
C ASP A 76 -6.83 11.05 -9.32
N ASN A 77 -7.81 11.50 -10.11
CA ASN A 77 -7.77 11.40 -11.58
C ASN A 77 -6.64 12.23 -12.24
N GLN A 78 -5.97 13.11 -11.49
CA GLN A 78 -4.82 13.89 -11.93
C GLN A 78 -3.49 13.33 -11.39
N GLY A 79 -3.51 12.19 -10.70
CA GLY A 79 -2.33 11.56 -10.12
C GLY A 79 -1.88 12.17 -8.79
N ARG A 80 -2.67 13.06 -8.18
CA ARG A 80 -2.32 13.70 -6.90
C ARG A 80 -2.66 12.77 -5.74
N PRO A 81 -1.81 12.67 -4.71
CA PRO A 81 -2.12 11.85 -3.54
C PRO A 81 -3.39 12.33 -2.83
N ASP A 82 -4.27 11.38 -2.52
CA ASP A 82 -5.49 11.59 -1.73
C ASP A 82 -5.35 10.81 -0.42
N PHE A 83 -5.07 11.54 0.66
CA PHE A 83 -4.84 10.94 1.97
C PHE A 83 -6.11 10.35 2.58
N GLU A 84 -7.26 10.99 2.39
CA GLU A 84 -8.54 10.50 2.92
C GLU A 84 -8.92 9.19 2.26
N ALA A 85 -8.86 9.13 0.92
CA ALA A 85 -9.12 7.91 0.17
C ALA A 85 -8.11 6.79 0.51
N THR A 86 -6.85 7.14 0.75
CA THR A 86 -5.83 6.17 1.22
C THR A 86 -6.22 5.56 2.57
N MET A 87 -6.69 6.38 3.51
CA MET A 87 -7.13 5.91 4.82
C MET A 87 -8.38 5.05 4.72
N GLU A 88 -9.37 5.45 3.93
CA GLU A 88 -10.59 4.66 3.67
C GLU A 88 -10.24 3.29 3.09
N ARG A 89 -9.36 3.24 2.08
CA ARG A 89 -8.90 1.99 1.48
C ARG A 89 -8.19 1.11 2.50
N PHE A 90 -7.37 1.67 3.39
CA PHE A 90 -6.66 0.92 4.42
C PHE A 90 -7.61 0.35 5.49
N LEU A 91 -8.59 1.13 5.93
CA LEU A 91 -9.58 0.73 6.93
C LEU A 91 -10.63 -0.22 6.37
N SER A 92 -10.83 -0.25 5.04
CA SER A 92 -11.70 -1.22 4.41
C SER A 92 -11.29 -2.64 4.82
N ASN A 93 -12.29 -3.40 5.25
CA ASN A 93 -12.18 -4.84 5.36
C ASN A 93 -12.83 -5.40 4.11
N LYS A 94 -12.32 -6.52 3.58
CA LYS A 94 -13.13 -7.35 2.70
C LYS A 94 -14.45 -7.60 3.45
N SER A 95 -15.55 -7.00 3.01
CA SER A 95 -16.84 -7.63 3.21
C SER A 95 -16.66 -9.02 2.62
N LYS A 96 -17.05 -10.06 3.38
CA LYS A 96 -17.34 -11.33 2.72
C LYS A 96 -18.27 -10.96 1.57
N GLU A 97 -17.92 -11.31 0.33
CA GLU A 97 -18.86 -11.32 -0.76
C GLU A 97 -20.03 -12.20 -0.33
N ASN A 98 -21.04 -11.61 0.31
CA ASN A 98 -22.36 -12.22 0.37
C ASN A 98 -22.87 -12.09 -1.05
N GLY A 99 -22.90 -13.24 -1.73
CA GLY A 99 -23.19 -13.38 -3.16
C GLY A 99 -24.20 -12.36 -3.64
N PHE A 100 -23.75 -11.53 -4.59
CA PHE A 100 -24.62 -10.77 -5.46
C PHE A 100 -25.45 -11.80 -6.22
N LYS A 101 -26.65 -12.12 -5.72
CA LYS A 101 -27.66 -12.81 -6.53
C LYS A 101 -28.11 -11.78 -7.55
N ASP A 102 -27.74 -12.01 -8.80
CA ASP A 102 -28.35 -11.39 -9.97
C ASP A 102 -29.87 -11.39 -9.77
N ILE A 103 -30.43 -10.20 -9.58
CA ILE A 103 -31.88 -9.99 -9.71
C ILE A 103 -32.15 -9.77 -11.19
N SER A 104 -31.79 -10.74 -12.03
CA SER A 104 -32.15 -10.80 -13.44
C SER A 104 -33.07 -12.00 -13.66
N THR A 105 -34.30 -11.89 -13.19
CA THR A 105 -35.48 -12.57 -13.77
C THR A 105 -36.72 -12.12 -13.01
N ARG A 106 -37.25 -10.96 -13.40
CA ARG A 106 -38.69 -10.71 -13.36
C ARG A 106 -39.08 -10.07 -14.69
N GLU A 107 -39.12 -10.90 -15.72
CA GLU A 107 -40.04 -10.69 -16.83
C GLU A 107 -41.22 -11.66 -16.68
N THR A 108 -42.41 -11.06 -16.77
CA THR A 108 -43.68 -11.60 -17.29
C THR A 108 -44.36 -12.76 -16.56
N ALA A 109 -45.41 -12.44 -15.79
CA ALA A 109 -46.82 -12.71 -16.15
C ALA A 109 -47.76 -12.05 -15.12
#